data_AF-A0A9W4W375-F1
#
_entry.id   AF-A0A9W4W375-F1
#
_cell.length_a   1.000
_cell.length_b   1.000
_cell.length_c   1.000
_cell.angle_alpha   90.00
_cell.angle_beta   90.00
_cell.angle_gamma   90.00
#
_symmetry.space_group_name_H-M   'P 1'
#
loop_
_entity.id
_entity.type
_entity.pdbx_description
1 polymer ?
#
loop_
_entity_poly.entity_id
_entity_poly.type
_entity_poly.pdbx_seq_one_letter_code
_entity_poly.pdbx_strand_id
1 'polypeptide(L)'
;MKIVKLRDKVDKTILSVALFFLISPIIGLITGTAHQLGTTGSDYQQASLIDDPEQYWQIIIMQLTITLAIGIQGFITFPALIAARQKVLKFRDNNKIVANIIFYLLTPIFFIALLIFLIYLFEV
;
A
#
# COMPACT_ATOMS: atom_id res chain seq x y z
N MET A 1 5.39 -12.57 -21.61
CA MET A 1 4.82 -12.94 -20.30
C MET A 1 3.78 -11.89 -19.94
N LYS A 2 2.55 -12.27 -19.53
CA LYS A 2 1.50 -11.28 -19.24
C LYS A 2 1.87 -10.47 -17.98
N ILE A 3 1.63 -9.17 -17.98
CA ILE A 3 1.92 -8.27 -16.84
C ILE A 3 0.88 -8.47 -15.74
N VAL A 4 -0.40 -8.58 -16.14
CA VAL A 4 -1.56 -8.83 -15.26
C VAL A 4 -2.28 -10.10 -15.75
N LYS A 5 -2.72 -10.94 -14.82
CA LYS A 5 -3.57 -12.09 -15.09
C LYS A 5 -4.69 -12.15 -14.05
N LEU A 6 -5.89 -12.53 -14.45
CA LEU A 6 -6.93 -12.95 -13.50
C LEU A 6 -6.46 -14.22 -12.77
N ARG A 7 -6.74 -14.33 -11.48
CA ARG A 7 -6.42 -15.52 -10.69
C ARG A 7 -7.38 -16.65 -11.04
N ASP A 8 -6.85 -17.87 -11.03
CA ASP A 8 -7.66 -19.07 -11.24
C ASP A 8 -8.54 -19.37 -10.00
N LYS A 9 -8.11 -18.92 -8.81
CA LYS A 9 -8.91 -18.89 -7.57
C LYS A 9 -8.74 -17.55 -6.86
N VAL A 10 -9.84 -17.02 -6.35
CA VAL A 10 -9.86 -15.78 -5.58
C VAL A 10 -9.09 -15.94 -4.28
N ASP A 11 -8.26 -14.95 -3.95
CA ASP A 11 -7.45 -14.93 -2.74
C ASP A 11 -8.30 -14.48 -1.54
N LYS A 12 -8.83 -15.45 -0.80
CA LYS A 12 -9.69 -15.19 0.34
C LYS A 12 -9.00 -14.40 1.45
N THR A 13 -7.68 -14.57 1.62
CA THR A 13 -6.94 -13.82 2.63
C THR A 13 -6.88 -12.34 2.27
N ILE A 14 -6.59 -12.01 1.01
CA ILE A 14 -6.61 -10.61 0.55
C ILE A 14 -8.01 -10.02 0.66
N LEU A 15 -9.05 -10.79 0.32
CA LEU A 15 -10.43 -10.33 0.49
C LEU A 15 -10.79 -10.09 1.96
N SER A 16 -10.37 -10.95 2.88
CA SER A 16 -10.58 -10.74 4.32
C SER A 16 -9.88 -9.46 4.81
N VAL A 17 -8.68 -9.16 4.29
CA VAL A 17 -8.01 -7.88 4.58
C VAL A 17 -8.82 -6.72 4.03
N ALA A 18 -9.30 -6.78 2.78
CA ALA A 18 -10.16 -5.73 2.24
C ALA A 18 -11.41 -5.50 3.10
N LEU A 19 -12.07 -6.57 3.54
CA LEU A 19 -13.24 -6.49 4.43
C LEU A 19 -12.89 -5.86 5.79
N PHE A 20 -11.71 -6.15 6.34
CA PHE A 20 -11.25 -5.51 7.57
C PHE A 20 -11.06 -4.00 7.38
N PHE A 21 -10.45 -3.59 6.26
CA PHE A 21 -10.25 -2.18 5.95
C PHE A 21 -11.56 -1.41 5.68
N LEU A 22 -12.64 -2.09 5.27
CA LEU A 22 -13.98 -1.48 5.16
C LEU A 22 -14.58 -1.03 6.49
N ILE A 23 -14.15 -1.61 7.63
CA ILE A 23 -14.74 -1.30 8.93
C ILE A 23 -14.62 0.20 9.23
N SER A 24 -13.46 0.80 8.96
CA SER A 24 -13.19 2.21 9.25
C SER A 24 -14.11 3.18 8.49
N PRO A 25 -14.23 3.14 7.15
CA PRO A 25 -15.14 4.02 6.42
C PRO A 25 -16.61 3.74 6.74
N ILE A 26 -16.99 2.49 7.03
CA ILE A 26 -18.37 2.17 7.43
C ILE A 26 -18.71 2.82 8.77
N ILE A 27 -17.83 2.73 9.76
CA ILE A 27 -18.02 3.42 11.04
C ILE A 27 -18.15 4.92 10.79
N GLY A 28 -17.28 5.52 10.00
CA GLY A 28 -17.33 6.95 9.73
C GLY A 28 -18.59 7.41 8.99
N LEU A 29 -19.14 6.57 8.12
CA LEU A 29 -20.44 6.81 7.46
C LEU A 29 -21.61 6.74 8.45
N ILE A 30 -21.55 5.84 9.44
CA ILE A 30 -22.60 5.68 10.45
C ILE A 30 -22.55 6.80 11.49
N THR A 31 -21.35 7.16 11.97
CA THR A 31 -21.16 8.13 13.05
C THR A 31 -21.11 9.58 12.57
N GLY A 32 -20.97 9.80 11.26
CA GLY A 32 -20.71 11.12 10.71
C GLY A 32 -19.32 11.66 11.07
N THR A 33 -18.39 10.80 11.50
CA THR A 33 -17.02 11.18 11.88
C THR A 33 -16.00 10.29 11.20
N ALA A 34 -15.21 10.88 10.30
CA ALA A 34 -14.14 10.19 9.59
C ALA A 34 -12.85 10.26 10.42
N HIS A 35 -12.13 9.13 10.46
CA HIS A 35 -10.92 8.99 11.25
C HIS A 35 -9.77 8.54 10.36
N GLN A 36 -8.64 9.23 10.42
CA GLN A 36 -7.43 8.87 9.70
C GLN A 36 -6.26 8.72 10.68
N LEU A 37 -5.54 7.61 10.56
CA LEU A 37 -4.23 7.45 11.18
C LEU A 37 -3.27 8.42 10.49
N GLY A 38 -2.80 9.43 11.21
CA GLY A 38 -1.78 10.36 10.74
C GLY A 38 -0.40 9.69 10.63
N THR A 39 0.53 10.41 10.03
CA THR A 39 1.85 9.90 9.61
C THR A 39 2.78 9.52 10.76
N THR A 40 2.49 9.99 11.98
CA THR A 40 3.32 9.79 13.19
C THR A 40 2.74 8.77 14.17
N GLY A 41 1.58 8.16 13.85
CA GLY A 41 0.93 7.17 14.72
C GLY A 41 0.27 7.72 15.99
N SER A 42 0.65 8.93 16.42
CA SER A 42 -0.01 9.70 17.50
C SER A 42 -0.96 10.78 16.97
N ASP A 43 -0.76 11.25 15.74
CA ASP A 43 -1.63 12.25 15.13
C ASP A 43 -2.87 11.56 14.57
N TYR A 44 -3.99 11.66 15.29
CA TYR A 44 -5.28 11.20 14.80
C TYR A 44 -5.96 12.38 14.12
N GLN A 45 -6.14 12.31 12.80
CA GLN A 45 -6.95 13.29 12.10
C GLN A 45 -8.40 12.84 12.14
N GLN A 46 -9.25 13.65 12.77
CA GLN A 46 -10.68 13.45 12.83
C GLN A 46 -11.36 14.57 12.08
N ALA A 47 -12.26 14.23 11.17
CA ALA A 47 -13.12 15.18 10.48
C ALA A 47 -14.58 14.81 10.74
N SER A 48 -15.38 15.82 11.11
CA SER A 48 -16.81 15.70 11.34
C SER A 48 -17.54 16.11 10.07
N LEU A 49 -18.59 15.38 9.69
CA LEU A 49 -19.43 15.73 8.54
C LEU A 49 -20.12 17.09 8.72
N ILE A 50 -20.33 17.53 9.96
CA ILE A 50 -21.00 18.80 10.26
C ILE A 50 -20.00 19.96 10.21
N ASP A 51 -18.83 19.78 10.83
CA ASP A 51 -17.87 20.87 11.04
C ASP A 51 -16.91 21.05 9.86
N ASP A 52 -16.52 19.95 9.21
CA ASP A 52 -15.65 19.95 8.02
C ASP A 52 -16.08 18.84 7.04
N PRO A 53 -17.17 19.07 6.27
CA PRO A 53 -17.70 18.08 5.34
C PRO A 53 -16.72 17.74 4.21
N GLU A 54 -15.87 18.68 3.81
CA GLU A 54 -14.92 18.46 2.72
C GLU A 54 -13.83 17.48 3.16
N GLN A 55 -13.18 17.74 4.29
CA GLN A 55 -12.16 16.84 4.83
C GLN A 55 -12.77 15.47 5.19
N TYR A 56 -13.99 15.44 5.74
CA TYR A 56 -14.71 14.20 6.01
C TYR A 56 -14.82 13.32 4.76
N TRP A 57 -15.33 13.87 3.65
CA TRP A 57 -15.52 13.10 2.43
C TRP A 57 -14.20 12.69 1.78
N GLN A 58 -13.17 13.53 1.85
CA GLN A 58 -11.83 13.17 1.38
C GLN A 58 -11.29 11.92 2.09
N ILE A 59 -11.41 11.86 3.43
CA ILE A 59 -10.96 10.70 4.21
C ILE A 59 -11.76 9.44 3.84
N ILE A 60 -13.09 9.54 3.78
CA ILE A 60 -13.95 8.40 3.44
C ILE A 60 -13.64 7.86 2.03
N ILE A 61 -13.51 8.74 1.04
CA ILE A 61 -13.20 8.35 -0.34
C ILE A 61 -11.82 7.69 -0.42
N MET A 62 -10.81 8.23 0.27
CA MET A 62 -9.48 7.63 0.33
C MET A 62 -9.54 6.20 0.90
N GLN A 63 -10.23 6.00 2.03
CA GLN A 63 -10.36 4.68 2.67
C GLN A 63 -11.07 3.67 1.77
N LEU A 64 -12.17 4.07 1.12
CA LEU A 64 -12.88 3.23 0.17
C LEU A 64 -11.99 2.88 -1.03
N THR A 65 -11.19 3.83 -1.52
CA THR A 65 -10.26 3.62 -2.64
C THR A 65 -9.18 2.60 -2.29
N ILE A 66 -8.55 2.73 -1.12
CA ILE A 66 -7.55 1.77 -0.61
C ILE A 66 -8.19 0.38 -0.50
N THR A 67 -9.38 0.30 0.07
CA THR A 67 -10.10 -0.95 0.24
C THR A 67 -10.42 -1.61 -1.10
N LEU A 68 -10.92 -0.85 -2.07
CA LEU A 68 -11.17 -1.32 -3.43
C LEU A 68 -9.89 -1.82 -4.10
N ALA A 69 -8.80 -1.08 -3.98
CA ALA A 69 -7.51 -1.48 -4.53
C ALA A 69 -7.03 -2.82 -3.95
N ILE A 70 -7.12 -3.01 -2.63
CA ILE A 70 -6.81 -4.29 -1.97
C ILE A 70 -7.77 -5.39 -2.46
N GLY A 71 -9.07 -5.11 -2.51
CA GLY A 71 -10.09 -6.06 -2.98
C GLY A 71 -9.82 -6.57 -4.39
N ILE A 72 -9.48 -5.66 -5.32
CA ILE A 72 -9.13 -6.00 -6.71
C ILE A 72 -7.92 -6.94 -6.76
N GLN A 73 -6.90 -6.73 -5.89
CA GLN A 73 -5.74 -7.63 -5.80
C GLN A 73 -6.11 -9.06 -5.39
N GLY A 74 -7.26 -9.27 -4.76
CA GLY A 74 -7.81 -10.60 -4.48
C GLY A 74 -8.18 -11.38 -5.74
N PHE A 75 -8.41 -10.69 -6.86
CA PHE A 75 -8.81 -11.27 -8.15
C PHE A 75 -7.70 -11.25 -9.20
N ILE A 76 -6.75 -10.32 -9.11
CA ILE A 76 -5.65 -10.20 -10.07
C ILE A 76 -4.33 -10.68 -9.47
N THR A 77 -3.46 -11.18 -10.33
CA THR A 77 -2.08 -11.51 -9.99
C THR A 77 -1.14 -10.95 -11.04
N PHE A 78 0.09 -10.66 -10.61
CA PHE A 78 1.14 -10.09 -11.44
C PHE A 78 2.23 -11.14 -11.64
N PRO A 79 2.05 -12.08 -12.58
CA PRO A 79 2.98 -13.20 -12.73
C PRO A 79 4.38 -12.71 -13.07
N ALA A 80 4.52 -11.62 -13.83
CA ALA A 80 5.81 -11.01 -14.14
C ALA A 80 6.60 -10.62 -12.88
N LEU A 81 5.94 -9.99 -11.90
CA LEU A 81 6.55 -9.62 -10.62
C LEU A 81 6.91 -10.86 -9.79
N ILE A 82 6.05 -11.88 -9.79
CA ILE A 82 6.31 -13.14 -9.10
C ILE A 82 7.56 -13.83 -9.67
N ALA A 83 7.67 -13.93 -11.00
CA ALA A 83 8.84 -14.53 -11.62
C ALA A 83 10.11 -13.70 -11.43
N ALA A 84 10.01 -12.37 -11.49
CA ALA A 84 11.14 -11.48 -11.19
C ALA A 84 11.64 -11.71 -9.75
N ARG A 85 10.72 -11.74 -8.77
CA ARG A 85 11.04 -12.04 -7.38
C ARG A 85 11.72 -13.41 -7.23
N GLN A 86 11.18 -14.46 -7.87
CA GLN A 86 11.78 -15.79 -7.83
C GLN A 86 13.19 -15.82 -8.43
N LYS A 87 13.42 -15.11 -9.55
CA LYS A 87 14.76 -14.99 -10.14
C LYS A 87 15.75 -14.30 -9.21
N VAL A 88 15.33 -13.20 -8.56
CA VAL A 88 16.17 -12.49 -7.57
C VAL A 88 16.51 -13.38 -6.38
N LEU A 89 15.51 -14.11 -5.85
CA LEU A 89 15.73 -15.04 -4.74
C LEU A 89 16.72 -16.15 -5.14
N LYS A 90 16.51 -16.78 -6.31
CA LYS A 90 17.43 -17.81 -6.82
C LYS A 90 18.84 -17.27 -7.04
N PHE A 91 18.97 -16.06 -7.60
CA PHE A 91 20.27 -15.41 -7.75
C PHE A 91 20.97 -15.20 -6.40
N ARG A 92 20.24 -14.69 -5.40
CA ARG A 92 20.74 -14.49 -4.05
C ARG A 92 21.18 -15.79 -3.40
N ASP A 93 20.37 -16.84 -3.52
CA ASP A 93 20.66 -18.12 -2.89
C ASP A 93 21.90 -18.79 -3.52
N ASN A 94 22.07 -18.65 -4.83
CA ASN A 94 23.26 -19.15 -5.55
C ASN A 94 24.51 -18.27 -5.35
N ASN A 95 24.36 -16.96 -5.14
CA ASN A 95 25.46 -16.00 -5.12
C ASN A 95 25.37 -15.09 -3.87
N LYS A 96 25.27 -15.69 -2.68
CA LYS A 96 25.00 -14.96 -1.43
C LYS A 96 25.93 -13.76 -1.20
N ILE A 97 27.23 -13.92 -1.43
CA ILE A 97 28.22 -12.85 -1.23
C ILE A 97 28.00 -11.72 -2.23
N VAL A 98 27.91 -12.03 -3.52
CA VAL A 98 27.71 -11.03 -4.59
C VAL A 98 26.37 -10.31 -4.41
N ALA A 99 25.30 -11.06 -4.09
CA ALA A 99 23.99 -10.48 -3.83
C ALA A 99 24.04 -9.52 -2.63
N ASN A 100 24.69 -9.90 -1.52
CA ASN A 100 24.86 -9.00 -0.38
C ASN A 100 25.64 -7.74 -0.74
N ILE A 101 26.72 -7.84 -1.52
CA ILE A 101 27.47 -6.67 -1.99
C ILE A 101 26.58 -5.74 -2.82
N ILE A 102 25.84 -6.31 -3.78
CA ILE A 102 24.90 -5.54 -4.62
C ILE A 102 23.85 -4.85 -3.77
N PHE A 103 23.21 -5.57 -2.83
CA PHE A 103 22.22 -4.98 -1.93
C PHE A 103 22.83 -3.91 -1.03
N TYR A 104 24.04 -4.12 -0.51
CA TYR A 104 24.74 -3.14 0.32
C TYR A 104 25.07 -1.85 -0.43
N LEU A 105 25.40 -1.94 -1.73
CA LEU A 105 25.64 -0.76 -2.58
C LEU A 105 24.35 -0.09 -3.05
N LEU A 106 23.32 -0.87 -3.41
CA LEU A 106 22.05 -0.32 -3.90
C LEU A 106 21.22 0.33 -2.80
N THR A 107 21.24 -0.21 -1.58
CA THR A 107 20.45 0.29 -0.45
C THR A 107 20.68 1.79 -0.18
N PRO A 108 21.93 2.29 -0.02
CA PRO A 108 22.16 3.71 0.21
C PRO A 108 21.76 4.58 -1.01
N ILE A 109 21.94 4.09 -2.23
CA ILE A 109 21.50 4.81 -3.45
C ILE A 109 19.98 4.98 -3.44
N PHE A 110 19.24 3.89 -3.17
CA PHE A 110 17.79 3.92 -3.05
C PHE A 110 17.33 4.83 -1.92
N PHE A 111 18.03 4.81 -0.79
CA PHE A 111 17.71 5.65 0.37
C PHE A 111 17.89 7.13 0.06
N ILE A 112 19.00 7.52 -0.59
CA ILE A 112 19.24 8.90 -1.00
C ILE A 112 18.21 9.34 -2.05
N ALA A 113 17.92 8.50 -3.04
CA ALA A 113 16.90 8.79 -4.04
C ALA A 113 15.51 8.98 -3.40
N LEU A 114 15.15 8.16 -2.41
CA LEU A 114 13.92 8.30 -1.65
C LEU A 114 13.89 9.62 -0.87
N LEU A 115 14.98 10.00 -0.20
CA LEU A 115 15.06 11.29 0.51
C LEU A 115 14.87 12.48 -0.44
N ILE A 116 15.56 12.48 -1.58
CA ILE A 116 15.40 13.54 -2.60
C ILE A 116 13.96 13.59 -3.10
N PHE A 117 13.36 12.43 -3.37
CA PHE A 117 11.97 12.35 -3.81
C PHE A 117 10.99 12.88 -2.75
N LEU A 118 11.21 12.56 -1.48
CA LEU A 118 10.38 13.07 -0.38
C LEU A 118 10.55 14.58 -0.20
N ILE A 119 11.77 15.11 -0.27
CA ILE A 119 12.03 16.57 -0.27
C ILE A 119 11.26 17.25 -1.40
N TYR A 120 11.34 16.70 -2.62
CA TYR A 120 10.60 17.21 -3.76
C TYR A 120 9.08 17.19 -3.56
N LEU A 121 8.53 16.13 -2.96
CA LEU A 121 7.09 15.96 -2.83
C LEU A 121 6.48 16.81 -1.70
N PHE A 122 7.25 17.10 -0.65
CA PHE A 122 6.79 17.86 0.51
C PHE A 122 7.27 19.32 0.55
N GLU A 123 7.96 19.79 -0.49
CA GLU A 123 8.49 21.16 -0.61
C GLU A 123 9.22 21.66 0.66
N VAL A 124 9.99 20.77 1.32
CA VAL A 124 10.85 21.13 2.47
C VAL A 124 12.19 21.68 1.99
#